data_AF-A0A0D0RNB2-F1
#
_entry.id   AF-A0A0D0RNB2-F1
#
_cell.length_a   1.000
_cell.length_b   1.000
_cell.length_c   1.000
_cell.angle_alpha   90.00
_cell.angle_beta   90.00
_cell.angle_gamma   90.00
#
_symmetry.space_group_name_H-M   'P 1'
#
loop_
_entity.id
_entity.type
_entity.pdbx_description
1 polymer ?
#
loop_
_entity_poly.entity_id
_entity_poly.type
_entity_poly.pdbx_seq_one_letter_code
_entity_poly.pdbx_strand_id
1 'polypeptide(L)' 'MALSYSEFKMKEIKQEGKIEVLREMIKDGKSLEDIKYMNRYFKLPEEVIETLFKE' A
#
# COMPACT_ATOMS: atom_id res chain seq x y z
N MET A 1 13.69 -21.00 0.60
CA MET A 1 12.96 -21.01 1.89
C MET A 1 11.54 -20.51 1.61
N ALA A 2 10.54 -21.37 1.78
CA ALA A 2 9.14 -20.93 1.76
C ALA A 2 8.84 -20.25 3.11
N LEU A 3 8.10 -19.15 3.09
CA LEU A 3 7.67 -18.46 4.30
C LEU A 3 6.74 -19.38 5.10
N SER A 4 6.84 -19.36 6.42
CA SER A 4 5.83 -19.99 7.26
C SER A 4 4.48 -19.28 7.10
N TYR A 5 3.38 -19.98 7.36
CA TYR A 5 2.03 -19.44 7.26
C TYR A 5 1.83 -18.14 8.08
N SER A 6 2.44 -18.09 9.28
CA SER A 6 2.41 -16.90 10.15
C SER A 6 3.17 -15.72 9.54
N GLU A 7 4.34 -15.94 8.94
CA GLU A 7 5.09 -14.90 8.24
C GLU A 7 4.38 -14.40 6.98
N PHE A 8 3.70 -15.29 6.25
CA PHE A 8 2.87 -14.91 5.12
C PHE A 8 1.71 -14.01 5.57
N LYS A 9 0.96 -14.43 6.59
CA LYS A 9 -0.15 -13.66 7.17
C LYS A 9 0.30 -12.29 7.70
N MET A 10 1.43 -12.23 8.40
CA MET A 10 1.99 -10.96 8.87
C MET A 10 2.38 -10.03 7.72
N LYS A 11 2.85 -10.57 6.59
CA LYS A 11 3.15 -9.76 5.40
C LYS A 11 1.88 -9.26 4.71
N GLU A 12 0.85 -10.08 4.60
CA GLU A 12 -0.46 -9.67 4.07
C GLU A 12 -1.05 -8.52 4.90
N ILE A 13 -1.16 -8.70 6.22
CA ILE A 13 -1.71 -7.69 7.14
C ILE A 13 -0.93 -6.37 7.05
N LYS A 14 0.41 -6.46 6.96
CA LYS A 14 1.27 -5.27 6.78
C LYS A 14 1.06 -4.61 5.42
N GLN A 15 0.73 -5.34 4.37
CA GLN A 15 0.41 -4.75 3.06
C GLN A 15 -0.97 -4.09 3.08
N GLU A 16 -1.99 -4.75 3.65
CA GLU A 16 -3.33 -4.17 3.81
C GLU A 16 -3.30 -2.85 4.59
N GLY A 17 -2.58 -2.81 5.73
CA GLY A 17 -2.46 -1.57 6.51
C GLY A 17 -1.76 -0.43 5.75
N LYS A 18 -0.81 -0.73 4.85
CA LYS A 18 -0.16 0.29 4.01
C LYS A 18 -1.10 0.81 2.92
N ILE A 19 -1.91 -0.08 2.35
CA ILE A 19 -2.92 0.26 1.33
C ILE A 19 -3.98 1.16 1.94
N GLU A 20 -4.41 0.87 3.18
CA GLU A 20 -5.40 1.68 3.90
C GLU A 20 -4.91 3.12 4.12
N VAL A 21 -3.65 3.30 4.55
CA VAL A 21 -3.06 4.64 4.70
C VAL A 21 -3.09 5.42 3.38
N LEU A 22 -2.75 4.77 2.25
CA LEU A 22 -2.80 5.44 0.95
C LEU A 22 -4.24 5.75 0.51
N ARG A 23 -5.22 4.89 0.83
CA ARG A 23 -6.65 5.19 0.59
C ARG A 23 -7.12 6.39 1.39
N GLU A 24 -6.74 6.50 2.66
CA GLU A 24 -7.09 7.66 3.48
C GLU A 24 -6.45 8.93 2.92
N MET A 25 -5.20 8.89 2.48
CA MET A 25 -4.57 10.03 1.81
C MET A 25 -5.31 10.46 0.54
N ILE A 26 -5.79 9.52 -0.28
CA ILE A 26 -6.61 9.81 -1.46
C ILE A 26 -7.92 10.50 -1.04
N LYS A 27 -8.60 9.97 -0.02
CA LYS A 27 -9.85 10.55 0.52
C LYS A 27 -9.66 11.95 1.09
N ASP A 28 -8.52 12.20 1.73
CA ASP A 28 -8.12 13.52 2.24
C ASP A 28 -7.76 14.51 1.11
N GLY A 29 -7.79 14.07 -0.15
CA GLY A 29 -7.47 14.91 -1.31
C GLY A 29 -5.98 15.20 -1.45
N LYS A 30 -5.11 14.34 -0.89
CA LYS A 30 -3.66 14.46 -1.10
C LYS A 30 -3.32 14.31 -2.58
N SER A 31 -2.25 14.99 -2.99
CA SER A 31 -1.82 14.93 -4.39
C SER A 31 -1.29 13.54 -4.73
N LEU A 32 -1.36 13.19 -6.01
CA LEU A 32 -0.73 11.97 -6.54
C LEU A 32 0.77 11.91 -6.22
N GLU A 33 1.45 13.05 -6.17
CA GLU A 33 2.87 13.15 -5.81
C GLU A 33 3.11 12.79 -4.35
N ASP A 34 2.27 13.26 -3.43
CA ASP A 34 2.35 12.91 -2.00
C ASP A 34 2.15 11.41 -1.77
N ILE A 35 1.19 10.82 -2.49
CA ILE A 35 0.86 9.39 -2.40
C ILE A 35 1.99 8.55 -2.99
N LYS A 36 2.56 8.96 -4.13
CA LYS A 36 3.76 8.32 -4.72
C LYS A 36 4.98 8.45 -3.80
N TYR A 37 5.16 9.59 -3.15
CA TYR A 37 6.24 9.80 -2.18
C TYR A 37 6.10 8.84 -0.99
N MET A 38 4.90 8.73 -0.42
CA MET A 38 4.62 7.77 0.66
C MET A 38 4.80 6.33 0.21
N ASN A 39 4.44 6.00 -1.04
CA ASN A 39 4.67 4.65 -1.56
C ASN A 39 6.16 4.26 -1.62
N ARG A 40 7.08 5.22 -1.78
CA ARG A 40 8.53 4.92 -1.72
C ARG A 40 8.94 4.36 -0.35
N TYR A 41 8.27 4.79 0.71
CA TYR A 41 8.48 4.26 2.07
C TYR A 41 7.80 2.90 2.25
N PHE A 42 6.59 2.75 1.74
CA PHE A 42 5.85 1.50 1.85
C PHE A 42 6.36 0.39 0.95
N LYS A 43 7.06 0.73 -0.13
CA LYS A 43 7.56 -0.18 -1.16
C LYS A 43 6.47 -1.10 -1.69
N LEU A 44 5.25 -0.57 -1.88
CA LEU A 44 4.19 -1.35 -2.52
C LEU A 44 4.43 -1.39 -4.03
N PRO A 45 4.01 -2.49 -4.70
CA PRO A 45 4.02 -2.56 -6.16
C PRO A 45 3.28 -1.38 -6.78
N GLU A 46 3.77 -0.88 -7.92
CA GLU A 46 3.10 0.20 -8.65
C GLU A 46 1.68 -0.18 -9.06
N GLU A 47 1.43 -1.46 -9.36
CA GLU A 47 0.09 -1.99 -9.67
C GLU A 47 -0.92 -1.68 -8.56
N VAL A 48 -0.51 -1.75 -7.29
CA VAL A 48 -1.38 -1.44 -6.14
C VAL A 48 -1.74 0.03 -6.12
N ILE A 49 -0.79 0.92 -6.43
CA ILE A 49 -1.04 2.36 -6.56
C ILE A 49 -2.01 2.61 -7.71
N GLU A 50 -1.77 2.01 -8.87
CA GLU A 50 -2.64 2.18 -10.03
C GLU A 50 -4.07 1.70 -9.77
N THR A 51 -4.25 0.59 -9.05
CA THR A 51 -5.58 0.13 -8.62
C THR A 51 -6.24 1.13 -7.68
N LEU A 52 -5.51 1.66 -6.70
CA LEU A 52 -6.02 2.64 -5.75
C LEU A 52 -6.50 3.95 -6.38
N PHE A 53 -5.90 4.37 -7.51
CA PHE A 53 -6.32 5.55 -8.25
C PHE A 53 -7.40 5.28 -9.30
N LYS A 54 -7.69 4.01 -9.59
CA LYS A 54 -8.75 3.59 -10.54
C LYS A 54 -10.07 3.23 -9.84
N GLU A 55 -10.05 3.00 -8.52
CA GLU A 55 -11.25 2.90 -7.66
C GLU A 55 -11.90 4.27 -7.45
#